data_AF-A0ABD5NK16-F1
#
_entry.id   AF-A0ABD5NK16-F1
#
_cell.length_a   1.000
_cell.length_b   1.000
_cell.length_c   1.000
_cell.angle_alpha   90.00
_cell.angle_beta   90.00
_cell.angle_gamma   90.00
#
_symmetry.space_group_name_H-M   'P 1'
#
loop_
_entity.id
_entity.type
_entity.pdbx_description
1 polymer ?
#
loop_
_entity_poly.entity_id
_entity_poly.type
_entity_poly.pdbx_seq_one_letter_code
_entity_poly.pdbx_strand_id
1 'polypeptide(L)'
;MAHETDAAKTAIEAVRPLEPDERGRFVDAGVDPSRLESTGIDPAGVVEKEYSYRQLVDGGLSEDDAGALRRTFSLPWSFETDGNLDDRSEAVSGLGDDERAWVAASADESWQGFDGAGERSIPTTTDRPAERPYPRPTPVTAVTGVSEANADRLADAGVVSAERLATIHAGEVASALDLDVLHVRTWRHNARELVRR
;
A
#
# COMPACT_ATOMS: atom_id res chain seq x y z
N MET A 1 -14.42 56.53 -34.65
CA MET A 1 -14.70 55.09 -34.53
C MET A 1 -13.92 54.60 -33.33
N ALA A 2 -14.60 54.57 -32.19
CA ALA A 2 -14.10 54.02 -30.95
C ALA A 2 -14.56 52.56 -30.87
N HIS A 3 -13.63 51.64 -30.68
CA HIS A 3 -13.84 50.33 -30.09
C HIS A 3 -12.67 50.20 -29.11
N GLU A 4 -12.83 50.70 -27.89
CA GLU A 4 -13.51 50.04 -26.77
C GLU A 4 -12.68 48.82 -26.33
N THR A 5 -11.74 49.15 -25.43
CA THR A 5 -11.30 48.36 -24.28
C THR A 5 -11.56 46.85 -24.32
N ASP A 6 -10.48 46.10 -24.54
CA ASP A 6 -10.27 44.71 -24.09
C ASP A 6 -10.27 44.69 -22.54
N ALA A 7 -11.46 44.89 -21.98
CA ALA A 7 -11.77 44.87 -20.56
C ALA A 7 -12.82 43.79 -20.34
N ALA A 8 -12.38 42.53 -20.26
CA ALA A 8 -12.97 41.46 -19.45
C ALA A 8 -12.49 40.09 -19.95
N LYS A 9 -11.17 39.88 -20.05
CA LYS A 9 -10.58 38.53 -20.00
C LYS A 9 -10.42 38.10 -18.54
N THR A 10 -11.52 38.19 -17.80
CA THR A 10 -11.76 37.48 -16.55
C THR A 10 -13.11 36.84 -16.76
N ALA A 11 -13.11 35.69 -17.43
CA ALA A 11 -14.16 34.73 -17.18
C ALA A 11 -14.08 34.47 -15.68
N ILE A 12 -15.01 35.07 -14.93
CA ILE A 12 -15.38 34.56 -13.62
C ILE A 12 -15.85 33.14 -13.96
N GLU A 13 -14.95 32.18 -13.76
CA GLU A 13 -15.23 30.76 -13.90
C GLU A 13 -16.48 30.50 -13.07
N ALA A 14 -17.59 30.24 -13.77
CA ALA A 14 -18.88 30.13 -13.13
C ALA A 14 -18.80 28.90 -12.22
N VAL A 15 -18.62 29.15 -10.92
CA VAL A 15 -18.59 28.12 -9.88
C VAL A 15 -19.81 27.24 -10.09
N ARG A 16 -19.57 25.98 -10.41
CA ARG A 16 -20.63 25.00 -10.65
C ARG A 16 -21.48 24.92 -9.38
N PRO A 17 -22.81 25.08 -9.45
CA PRO A 17 -23.64 24.91 -8.27
C PRO A 17 -23.54 23.45 -7.79
N LEU A 18 -23.35 23.26 -6.48
CA LEU A 18 -23.38 21.93 -5.88
C LEU A 18 -24.77 21.30 -6.00
N GLU A 19 -24.79 20.04 -6.46
CA GLU A 19 -25.96 19.19 -6.47
C GLU A 19 -26.39 18.80 -5.04
N PRO A 20 -27.67 18.43 -4.80
CA PRO A 20 -28.18 18.15 -3.46
C PRO A 20 -27.46 16.99 -2.75
N ASP A 21 -27.06 15.97 -3.49
CA ASP A 21 -26.31 14.82 -2.98
C ASP A 21 -24.86 15.19 -2.62
N GLU A 22 -24.23 16.05 -3.42
CA GLU A 22 -22.90 16.61 -3.12
C GLU A 22 -22.94 17.42 -1.83
N ARG A 23 -23.94 18.31 -1.67
CA ARG A 23 -24.18 19.05 -0.43
C ARG A 23 -24.39 18.11 0.77
N GLY A 24 -25.10 17.01 0.57
CA GLY A 24 -25.30 15.97 1.60
C GLY A 24 -23.98 15.39 2.11
N ARG A 25 -23.02 15.10 1.21
CA ARG A 25 -21.70 14.57 1.59
C ARG A 25 -20.88 15.56 2.42
N PHE A 26 -20.99 16.86 2.15
CA PHE A 26 -20.36 17.89 2.99
C PHE A 26 -20.92 17.90 4.41
N VAL A 27 -22.25 17.81 4.54
CA VAL A 27 -22.94 17.71 5.84
C VAL A 27 -22.54 16.44 6.59
N ASP A 28 -22.47 15.29 5.90
CA ASP A 28 -22.01 14.02 6.49
C ASP A 28 -20.55 14.09 6.96
N ALA A 29 -19.71 14.89 6.27
CA ALA A 29 -18.35 15.21 6.69
C ALA A 29 -18.29 16.22 7.86
N GLY A 30 -19.43 16.80 8.26
CA GLY A 30 -19.50 17.84 9.30
C GLY A 30 -18.98 19.21 8.85
N VAL A 31 -18.86 19.45 7.54
CA VAL A 31 -18.30 20.69 6.98
C VAL A 31 -19.37 21.43 6.19
N ASP A 32 -19.62 22.70 6.51
CA ASP A 32 -20.51 23.57 5.73
C ASP A 32 -19.80 24.08 4.47
N PRO A 33 -20.34 23.90 3.25
CA PRO A 33 -19.78 24.45 2.02
C PRO A 33 -19.49 25.97 2.09
N SER A 34 -20.32 26.73 2.80
CA SER A 34 -20.14 28.19 2.96
C SER A 34 -18.84 28.54 3.69
N ARG A 35 -18.35 27.62 4.55
CA ARG A 35 -17.07 27.76 5.26
C ARG A 35 -15.90 27.69 4.28
N LEU A 36 -15.97 26.81 3.29
CA LEU A 36 -14.95 26.68 2.24
C LEU A 36 -14.89 27.94 1.38
N GLU A 37 -16.05 28.46 1.00
CA GLU A 37 -16.15 29.71 0.21
C GLU A 37 -15.51 30.90 0.94
N SER A 38 -15.68 30.99 2.27
CA SER A 38 -15.03 32.04 3.07
C SER A 38 -13.51 31.93 3.14
N THR A 39 -12.96 30.74 2.87
CA THR A 39 -11.51 30.51 2.69
C THR A 39 -11.07 30.61 1.23
N GLY A 40 -11.99 30.94 0.30
CA GLY A 40 -11.71 30.99 -1.14
C GLY A 40 -11.55 29.62 -1.79
N ILE A 41 -11.94 28.54 -1.10
CA ILE A 41 -11.93 27.18 -1.61
C ILE A 41 -13.29 26.92 -2.25
N ASP A 42 -13.30 26.54 -3.53
CA ASP A 42 -14.53 26.16 -4.21
C ASP A 42 -15.02 24.78 -3.76
N PRO A 43 -16.24 24.68 -3.18
CA PRO A 43 -16.81 23.39 -2.83
C PRO A 43 -16.97 22.43 -4.02
N ALA A 44 -17.26 22.93 -5.24
CA ALA A 44 -17.41 22.06 -6.40
C ALA A 44 -16.07 21.43 -6.80
N GLY A 45 -14.98 22.19 -6.79
CA GLY A 45 -13.63 21.66 -7.01
C GLY A 45 -13.21 20.61 -5.96
N VAL A 46 -13.72 20.67 -4.72
CA VAL A 46 -13.50 19.60 -3.72
C VAL A 46 -14.17 18.30 -4.15
N VAL A 47 -15.38 18.35 -4.71
CA VAL A 47 -16.07 17.16 -5.24
C VAL A 47 -15.30 16.55 -6.42
N GLU A 48 -14.80 17.41 -7.30
CA GLU A 48 -13.98 17.01 -8.47
C GLU A 48 -12.54 16.63 -8.11
N LYS A 49 -12.17 16.71 -6.82
CA LYS A 49 -10.85 16.36 -6.27
C LYS A 49 -9.70 17.22 -6.82
N GLU A 50 -9.99 18.48 -7.11
CA GLU A 50 -9.01 19.47 -7.55
C GLU A 50 -8.13 19.97 -6.40
N TYR A 51 -8.53 19.71 -5.16
CA TYR A 51 -7.79 20.06 -3.95
C TYR A 51 -7.21 18.81 -3.27
N SER A 52 -5.96 18.93 -2.81
CA SER A 52 -5.34 17.98 -1.87
C SER A 52 -5.51 18.44 -0.43
N TYR A 53 -5.35 17.53 0.53
CA TYR A 53 -5.39 17.86 1.97
C TYR A 53 -4.47 19.04 2.32
N ARG A 54 -3.23 19.03 1.82
CA ARG A 54 -2.28 20.14 2.05
C ARG A 54 -2.79 21.47 1.51
N GLN A 55 -3.33 21.52 0.29
CA GLN A 55 -3.87 22.76 -0.26
C GLN A 55 -5.08 23.28 0.53
N LEU A 56 -5.90 22.39 1.11
CA LEU A 56 -7.01 22.82 1.98
C LEU A 56 -6.48 23.48 3.26
N VAL A 57 -5.47 22.88 3.91
CA VAL A 57 -4.85 23.43 5.13
C VAL A 57 -4.08 24.72 4.82
N ASP A 58 -3.29 24.75 3.74
CA ASP A 58 -2.56 25.94 3.28
C ASP A 58 -3.52 27.07 2.87
N GLY A 59 -4.72 26.73 2.40
CA GLY A 59 -5.83 27.65 2.12
C GLY A 59 -6.55 28.18 3.37
N GLY A 60 -6.12 27.76 4.57
CA GLY A 60 -6.64 28.24 5.85
C GLY A 60 -7.80 27.42 6.43
N LEU A 61 -8.10 26.24 5.87
CA LEU A 61 -9.04 25.32 6.47
C LEU A 61 -8.40 24.61 7.68
N SER A 62 -9.18 24.32 8.73
CA SER A 62 -8.69 23.55 9.87
C SER A 62 -8.31 22.12 9.46
N GLU A 63 -7.29 21.56 10.11
CA GLU A 63 -6.82 20.19 9.83
C GLU A 63 -7.91 19.12 10.02
N ASP A 64 -8.81 19.32 10.99
CA ASP A 64 -9.94 18.42 11.24
C ASP A 64 -10.92 18.41 10.05
N ASP A 65 -11.32 19.58 9.56
CA ASP A 65 -12.23 19.75 8.43
C ASP A 65 -11.58 19.23 7.14
N ALA A 66 -10.32 19.62 6.88
CA ALA A 66 -9.55 19.12 5.75
C ALA A 66 -9.41 17.58 5.80
N GLY A 67 -9.21 17.03 7.00
CA GLY A 67 -9.16 15.60 7.23
C GLY A 67 -10.51 14.90 6.98
N ALA A 68 -11.62 15.51 7.39
CA ALA A 68 -12.96 14.99 7.14
C ALA A 68 -13.26 14.97 5.63
N LEU A 69 -13.03 16.09 4.94
CA LEU A 69 -13.21 16.19 3.48
C LEU A 69 -12.33 15.19 2.72
N ARG A 70 -11.07 15.01 3.12
CA ARG A 70 -10.17 14.04 2.49
C ARG A 70 -10.75 12.63 2.53
N ARG A 71 -11.32 12.22 3.67
CA ARG A 71 -11.89 10.87 3.84
C ARG A 71 -13.18 10.72 3.03
N THR A 72 -14.06 11.71 3.08
CA THR A 72 -15.36 11.69 2.40
C THR A 72 -15.22 11.71 0.88
N PHE A 73 -14.38 12.60 0.34
CA PHE A 73 -14.20 12.77 -1.11
C PHE A 73 -12.98 12.02 -1.65
N SER A 74 -12.28 11.26 -0.80
CA SER A 74 -11.06 10.51 -1.16
C SER A 74 -10.00 11.41 -1.82
N LEU A 75 -9.75 12.57 -1.23
CA LEU A 75 -8.77 13.54 -1.74
C LEU A 75 -7.33 13.02 -1.53
N PRO A 76 -6.40 13.34 -2.44
CA PRO A 76 -4.98 13.05 -2.21
C PRO A 76 -4.44 13.85 -1.03
N TRP A 77 -3.40 13.34 -0.36
CA TRP A 77 -2.75 14.08 0.73
C TRP A 77 -2.01 15.32 0.19
N SER A 78 -1.32 15.16 -0.94
CA SER A 78 -0.66 16.21 -1.72
C SER A 78 -0.57 15.76 -3.18
N PHE A 79 -0.53 16.70 -4.13
CA PHE A 79 -0.22 16.37 -5.54
C PHE A 79 1.29 16.21 -5.79
N GLU A 80 2.11 16.83 -4.94
CA GLU A 80 3.57 16.65 -4.98
C GLU A 80 3.96 15.35 -4.28
N THR A 81 4.60 14.45 -5.02
CA THR A 81 5.23 13.23 -4.50
C THR A 81 6.73 13.41 -4.21
N ASP A 82 7.31 14.56 -4.58
CA ASP A 82 8.74 14.91 -4.43
C ASP A 82 8.98 15.94 -3.31
N GLY A 83 8.19 15.88 -2.24
CA GLY A 83 8.45 16.71 -1.06
C GLY A 83 9.69 16.20 -0.31
N ASN A 84 10.72 17.06 -0.19
CA ASN A 84 11.96 16.86 0.55
C ASN A 84 11.72 16.04 1.83
N LEU A 85 12.30 14.84 1.87
CA LEU A 85 12.16 13.92 3.00
C LEU A 85 12.74 14.52 4.29
N ASP A 86 13.71 15.42 4.17
CA ASP A 86 14.40 16.06 5.29
C ASP A 86 13.44 16.92 6.12
N ASP A 87 12.67 17.80 5.47
CA ASP A 87 11.72 18.69 6.16
C ASP A 87 10.61 17.88 6.89
N ARG A 88 10.20 16.75 6.32
CA ARG A 88 9.17 15.87 6.91
C ARG A 88 9.73 15.05 8.09
N SER A 89 11.03 14.80 8.10
CA SER A 89 11.72 14.13 9.22
C SER A 89 11.87 15.07 10.41
N GLU A 90 12.08 16.37 10.15
CA GLU A 90 12.16 17.41 11.19
C GLU A 90 10.78 17.71 11.84
N ALA A 91 9.68 17.50 11.11
CA ALA A 91 8.33 17.75 11.62
C ALA A 91 7.82 16.74 12.68
N VAL A 92 8.59 15.70 13.00
CA VAL A 92 8.23 14.72 14.05
C VAL A 92 8.51 15.32 15.44
N SER A 93 7.58 16.11 15.96
CA SER A 93 7.57 16.55 17.36
C SER A 93 6.71 15.62 18.22
N GLY A 94 7.22 15.15 19.36
CA GLY A 94 6.46 14.34 20.33
C GLY A 94 7.12 13.05 20.80
N LEU A 95 8.37 12.77 20.40
CA LEU A 95 9.09 11.58 20.84
C LEU A 95 9.37 11.62 22.36
N GLY A 96 9.06 10.51 23.04
CA GLY A 96 9.38 10.32 24.45
C GLY A 96 10.90 10.32 24.71
N ASP A 97 11.32 10.44 25.98
CA ASP A 97 12.75 10.42 26.33
C ASP A 97 13.45 9.14 25.86
N ASP A 98 12.77 8.00 25.99
CA ASP A 98 13.28 6.69 25.56
C ASP A 98 13.42 6.60 24.03
N GLU A 99 12.44 7.12 23.28
CA GLU A 99 12.51 7.16 21.82
C GLU A 99 13.58 8.15 21.33
N ARG A 100 13.72 9.31 21.99
CA ARG A 100 14.81 10.26 21.67
C ARG A 100 16.18 9.67 21.93
N ALA A 101 16.35 8.92 23.01
CA ALA A 101 17.59 8.21 23.29
C ALA A 101 17.89 7.17 22.19
N TRP A 102 16.87 6.46 21.72
CA TRP A 102 17.00 5.48 20.65
C TRP A 102 17.33 6.10 19.28
N VAL A 103 16.69 7.23 18.93
CA VAL A 103 17.00 7.98 17.70
C VAL A 103 18.42 8.54 17.75
N ALA A 104 18.85 9.12 18.88
CA ALA A 104 20.21 9.63 19.04
C ALA A 104 21.27 8.52 18.94
N ALA A 105 20.99 7.33 19.46
CA ALA A 105 21.88 6.16 19.32
C ALA A 105 21.95 5.64 17.87
N SER A 106 20.92 5.89 17.06
CA SER A 106 20.82 5.41 15.67
C SER A 106 21.27 6.46 14.64
N ALA A 107 21.44 7.72 15.05
CA ALA A 107 21.91 8.83 14.21
C ALA A 107 23.41 8.77 13.90
N ASP A 108 24.15 7.87 14.56
CA ASP A 108 25.56 7.65 14.28
C ASP A 108 25.72 6.92 12.93
N GLU A 109 26.49 7.53 12.01
CA GLU A 109 26.78 6.99 10.67
C GLU A 109 27.67 5.73 10.71
N SER A 110 27.97 5.15 11.89
CA SER A 110 28.66 3.85 11.99
C SER A 110 27.96 2.73 11.21
N TRP A 111 26.66 2.83 10.97
CA TRP A 111 25.93 1.92 10.10
C TRP A 111 26.31 2.05 8.61
N GLN A 112 26.88 3.18 8.19
CA GLN A 112 27.39 3.43 6.82
C GLN A 112 28.86 3.02 6.65
N GLY A 113 29.55 2.67 7.75
CA GLY A 113 30.97 2.27 7.74
C GLY A 113 31.22 0.84 7.27
N PHE A 114 30.67 0.42 6.12
CA PHE A 114 30.97 -0.88 5.50
C PHE A 114 31.98 -0.81 4.34
N ASP A 115 32.45 0.39 3.96
CA ASP A 115 33.51 0.54 2.94
C ASP A 115 34.90 0.47 3.59
N GLY A 116 35.42 -0.75 3.76
CA GLY A 116 36.82 -0.93 4.18
C GLY A 116 37.16 -2.22 4.96
N ALA A 117 36.23 -3.16 5.11
CA ALA A 117 36.58 -4.49 5.60
C ALA A 117 37.11 -5.36 4.45
N GLY A 118 38.35 -5.10 4.02
CA GLY A 118 39.08 -6.01 3.15
C GLY A 118 39.04 -7.42 3.73
N GLU A 119 38.69 -8.38 2.87
CA GLU A 119 38.78 -9.85 3.02
C GLU A 119 39.14 -10.36 4.43
N ARG A 120 38.33 -10.02 5.43
CA ARG A 120 38.31 -10.79 6.65
C ARG A 120 37.49 -11.99 6.29
N SER A 121 38.14 -13.11 6.00
CA SER A 121 37.51 -14.41 6.02
C SER A 121 36.79 -14.51 7.36
N ILE A 122 35.48 -14.24 7.33
CA ILE A 122 34.61 -14.42 8.46
C ILE A 122 34.72 -15.93 8.73
N PRO A 123 35.22 -16.37 9.90
CA PRO A 123 35.11 -17.77 10.22
C PRO A 123 33.62 -18.07 10.24
N THR A 124 33.14 -18.78 9.21
CA THR A 124 31.80 -19.36 9.17
C THR A 124 31.77 -20.51 10.17
N THR A 125 32.00 -20.22 11.44
CA THR A 125 31.38 -20.99 12.51
C THR A 125 29.91 -20.63 12.44
N THR A 126 29.18 -21.40 11.62
CA THR A 126 27.72 -21.45 11.58
C THR A 126 27.23 -21.96 12.94
N ASP A 127 27.40 -21.18 14.00
CA ASP A 127 26.52 -21.31 15.15
C ASP A 127 25.24 -20.57 14.78
N ARG A 128 24.49 -21.19 13.85
CA ARG A 128 23.16 -20.74 13.48
C ARG A 128 22.33 -20.90 14.75
N PRO A 129 21.78 -19.83 15.35
CA PRO A 129 20.88 -19.99 16.47
C PRO A 129 19.81 -20.99 16.06
N ALA A 130 19.56 -22.01 16.88
CA ALA A 130 18.63 -23.09 16.56
C ALA A 130 17.34 -22.49 16.01
N GLU A 131 17.13 -22.66 14.70
CA GLU A 131 16.03 -22.05 13.97
C GLU A 131 14.75 -22.41 14.71
N ARG A 132 13.95 -21.40 15.08
CA ARG A 132 12.65 -21.65 15.71
C ARG A 132 11.93 -22.67 14.82
N PRO A 133 11.39 -23.78 15.35
CA PRO A 133 10.72 -24.76 14.52
C PRO A 133 9.49 -24.14 13.87
N TYR A 134 9.65 -23.56 12.67
CA TYR A 134 8.51 -23.33 11.80
C TYR A 134 7.96 -24.71 11.45
N PRO A 135 6.64 -24.91 11.52
CA PRO A 135 6.05 -26.13 11.01
C PRO A 135 6.50 -26.25 9.55
N ARG A 136 7.19 -27.35 9.24
CA ARG A 136 7.57 -27.62 7.85
C ARG A 136 6.29 -27.73 7.03
N PRO A 137 6.24 -27.14 5.81
CA PRO A 137 5.09 -27.28 4.95
C PRO A 137 4.71 -28.75 4.78
N THR A 138 3.41 -29.03 4.70
CA THR A 138 2.93 -30.39 4.54
C THR A 138 3.42 -30.92 3.19
N PRO A 139 4.22 -32.00 3.14
CA PRO A 139 4.80 -32.46 1.89
C PRO A 139 3.71 -32.89 0.92
N VAL A 140 3.92 -32.68 -0.39
CA VAL A 140 2.91 -33.01 -1.42
C VAL A 140 2.58 -34.51 -1.47
N THR A 141 3.50 -35.36 -1.03
CA THR A 141 3.29 -36.82 -0.88
C THR A 141 2.27 -37.18 0.21
N ALA A 142 1.96 -36.27 1.13
CA ALA A 142 0.89 -36.48 2.11
C ALA A 142 -0.52 -36.31 1.51
N VAL A 143 -0.64 -35.78 0.28
CA VAL A 143 -1.92 -35.60 -0.40
C VAL A 143 -2.41 -36.92 -0.96
N THR A 144 -3.60 -37.34 -0.55
CA THR A 144 -4.24 -38.57 -1.02
C THR A 144 -4.30 -38.64 -2.55
N GLY A 145 -3.82 -39.75 -3.10
CA GLY A 145 -3.81 -40.02 -4.54
C GLY A 145 -2.56 -39.51 -5.29
N VAL A 146 -1.68 -38.76 -4.63
CA VAL A 146 -0.36 -38.40 -5.17
C VAL A 146 0.62 -39.54 -4.86
N SER A 147 1.14 -40.20 -5.89
CA SER A 147 2.23 -41.16 -5.75
C SER A 147 3.59 -40.44 -5.71
N GLU A 148 4.65 -41.12 -5.26
CA GLU A 148 6.01 -40.56 -5.26
C GLU A 148 6.44 -40.08 -6.65
N ALA A 149 6.18 -40.87 -7.70
CA ALA A 149 6.49 -40.48 -9.07
C ALA A 149 5.72 -39.23 -9.55
N ASN A 150 4.50 -39.02 -9.06
CA ASN A 150 3.74 -37.81 -9.36
C ASN A 150 4.20 -36.62 -8.50
N ALA A 151 4.66 -36.86 -7.28
CA ALA A 151 5.27 -35.86 -6.42
C ALA A 151 6.57 -35.31 -7.03
N ASP A 152 7.40 -36.18 -7.62
CA ASP A 152 8.63 -35.77 -8.32
C ASP A 152 8.30 -34.85 -9.50
N ARG A 153 7.33 -35.23 -10.34
CA ARG A 153 6.86 -34.37 -11.44
C ARG A 153 6.29 -33.04 -10.95
N LEU A 154 5.53 -33.05 -9.86
CA LEU A 154 5.02 -31.83 -9.25
C LEU A 154 6.15 -30.95 -8.71
N ALA A 155 7.21 -31.54 -8.16
CA ALA A 155 8.40 -30.84 -7.71
C ALA A 155 9.16 -30.16 -8.87
N ASP A 156 9.16 -30.75 -10.08
CA ASP A 156 9.73 -30.11 -11.28
C ASP A 156 9.01 -28.80 -11.64
N ALA A 157 7.70 -28.69 -11.32
CA ALA A 157 6.93 -27.44 -11.41
C ALA A 157 6.98 -26.56 -10.14
N GLY A 158 7.82 -26.92 -9.17
CA GLY A 158 7.96 -26.23 -7.88
C GLY A 158 6.80 -26.47 -6.91
N VAL A 159 5.95 -27.46 -7.15
CA VAL A 159 4.82 -27.81 -6.28
C VAL A 159 5.25 -28.91 -5.30
N VAL A 160 6.00 -28.51 -4.26
CA VAL A 160 6.57 -29.43 -3.26
C VAL A 160 5.71 -29.63 -2.00
N SER A 161 4.65 -28.85 -1.83
CA SER A 161 3.80 -28.87 -0.62
C SER A 161 2.30 -28.89 -0.93
N ALA A 162 1.51 -29.41 0.02
CA ALA A 162 0.06 -29.47 -0.07
C ALA A 162 -0.57 -28.06 -0.10
N GLU A 163 -0.02 -27.09 0.63
CA GLU A 163 -0.49 -25.70 0.65
C GLU A 163 -0.34 -25.04 -0.73
N ARG A 164 0.78 -25.31 -1.42
CA ARG A 164 1.00 -24.84 -2.79
C ARG A 164 0.08 -25.53 -3.79
N LEU A 165 -0.09 -26.86 -3.68
CA LEU A 165 -0.99 -27.62 -4.54
C LEU A 165 -2.46 -27.20 -4.36
N ALA A 166 -2.88 -26.82 -3.15
CA ALA A 166 -4.23 -26.37 -2.84
C ALA A 166 -4.61 -25.05 -3.54
N THR A 167 -3.63 -24.19 -3.84
CA THR A 167 -3.86 -22.84 -4.36
C THR A 167 -3.66 -22.74 -5.87
N ILE A 168 -2.69 -23.48 -6.43
CA ILE A 168 -2.29 -23.40 -7.85
C ILE A 168 -3.40 -23.74 -8.85
N HIS A 169 -3.25 -23.25 -10.09
CA HIS A 169 -4.15 -23.54 -11.21
C HIS A 169 -3.88 -24.93 -11.79
N ALA A 170 -4.81 -25.86 -11.56
CA ALA A 170 -4.65 -27.25 -12.00
C ALA A 170 -4.46 -27.41 -13.53
N GLY A 171 -5.07 -26.54 -14.34
CA GLY A 171 -4.93 -26.59 -15.80
C GLY A 171 -3.52 -26.20 -16.28
N GLU A 172 -2.90 -25.23 -15.63
CA GLU A 172 -1.53 -24.79 -15.97
C GLU A 172 -0.50 -25.84 -15.58
N VAL A 173 -0.63 -26.43 -14.37
CA VAL A 173 0.24 -27.52 -13.92
C VAL A 173 0.09 -28.77 -14.80
N ALA A 174 -1.15 -29.12 -15.14
CA ALA A 174 -1.43 -30.23 -16.03
C ALA A 174 -0.79 -30.03 -17.42
N SER A 175 -0.92 -28.82 -17.99
CA SER A 175 -0.30 -28.49 -19.27
C SER A 175 1.22 -28.46 -19.21
N ALA A 176 1.81 -27.95 -18.12
CA ALA A 176 3.27 -27.83 -17.99
C ALA A 176 3.97 -29.19 -17.79
N LEU A 177 3.29 -30.13 -17.12
CA LEU A 177 3.85 -31.43 -16.75
C LEU A 177 3.31 -32.60 -17.60
N ASP A 178 2.52 -32.31 -18.64
CA ASP A 178 1.81 -33.31 -19.46
C ASP A 178 1.04 -34.34 -18.59
N LEU A 179 0.28 -33.82 -17.61
CA LEU A 179 -0.54 -34.60 -16.69
C LEU A 179 -2.01 -34.47 -17.03
N ASP A 180 -2.80 -35.49 -16.67
CA ASP A 180 -4.26 -35.40 -16.76
C ASP A 180 -4.80 -34.34 -15.77
N VAL A 181 -5.49 -33.34 -16.31
CA VAL A 181 -6.07 -32.24 -15.55
C VAL A 181 -7.08 -32.71 -14.48
N LEU A 182 -7.79 -33.83 -14.70
CA LEU A 182 -8.72 -34.38 -13.72
C LEU A 182 -8.00 -34.95 -12.50
N HIS A 183 -6.83 -35.58 -12.70
CA HIS A 183 -5.99 -36.03 -11.60
C HIS A 183 -5.46 -34.84 -10.79
N VAL A 184 -4.94 -33.80 -11.45
CA VAL A 184 -4.43 -32.60 -10.75
C VAL A 184 -5.54 -31.86 -10.00
N ARG A 185 -6.76 -31.79 -10.55
CA ARG A 185 -7.93 -31.22 -9.85
C ARG A 185 -8.31 -32.04 -8.61
N THR A 186 -8.27 -33.37 -8.70
CA THR A 186 -8.55 -34.27 -7.58
C THR A 186 -7.51 -34.09 -6.48
N TRP A 187 -6.21 -34.06 -6.83
CA TRP A 187 -5.15 -33.82 -5.86
C TRP A 187 -5.26 -32.45 -5.20
N ARG A 188 -5.57 -31.40 -5.96
CA ARG A 188 -5.82 -30.06 -5.40
C ARG A 188 -6.99 -30.03 -4.41
N HIS A 189 -8.08 -30.75 -4.70
CA HIS A 189 -9.19 -30.88 -3.77
C HIS A 189 -8.74 -31.57 -2.48
N ASN A 190 -8.05 -32.71 -2.58
CA ASN A 190 -7.54 -33.43 -1.42
C ASN A 190 -6.53 -32.61 -0.61
N ALA A 191 -5.68 -31.81 -1.27
CA ALA A 191 -4.74 -30.91 -0.62
C ALA A 191 -5.45 -29.81 0.18
N ARG A 192 -6.57 -29.29 -0.33
CA ARG A 192 -7.39 -28.30 0.41
C ARG A 192 -8.02 -28.89 1.66
N GLU A 193 -8.54 -30.11 1.57
CA GLU A 193 -9.12 -30.80 2.72
C GLU A 193 -8.04 -31.12 3.77
N LEU A 194 -6.82 -31.48 3.33
CA LEU A 194 -5.70 -31.76 4.21
C LEU A 194 -5.21 -30.52 4.98
N VAL A 195 -5.11 -29.36 4.31
CA VAL A 195 -4.58 -28.11 4.91
C VAL A 195 -5.61 -27.39 5.79
N ARG A 196 -6.91 -27.66 5.61
CA ARG A 196 -7.99 -27.07 6.44
C ARG A 196 -8.17 -27.76 7.78
N ARG A 197 -7.48 -28.86 8.03
CA ARG A 197 -7.56 -29.68 9.24
C ARG A 197 -6.52 -29.26 10.27
#